data_AF-A0A0P4W8Y3-F1
#
_entry.id   AF-A0A0P4W8Y3-F1
#
_cell.length_a   1.000
_cell.length_b   1.000
_cell.length_c   1.000
_cell.angle_alpha   90.00
_cell.angle_beta   90.00
_cell.angle_gamma   90.00
#
_symmetry.space_group_name_H-M   'P 1'
#
loop_
_entity.id
_entity.type
_entity.pdbx_description
1 polymer ?
#
loop_
_entity_poly.entity_id
_entity_poly.type
_entity_poly.pdbx_seq_one_letter_code
_entity_poly.pdbx_strand_id
1 'polypeptide(L)'
;MIPESGGMYAYLHAAFGPLPAFLYVWVTAVVRNNAGGAVVALTFANYLLRAVLEECEAVPEAAVRLVAALLICECRNLSTHTHEQTSHKQQTTLISRTWQFLHIVLPLMPGLHSWINCVNVKWAAKVQNVFTFSKVVALTVIIVAGAVHLATGHLDNYRSPMHGTISGAAAIASAFYQSLFSYSGWENLYYVVEELKNPNR
;
A
#
# COMPACT_ATOMS: atom_id res chain seq x y z
N MET A 1 -8.41 -5.93 30.76
CA MET A 1 -8.63 -5.29 29.45
C MET A 1 -9.97 -4.59 29.51
N ILE A 2 -10.12 -3.38 28.95
CA ILE A 2 -11.41 -2.67 28.96
C ILE A 2 -12.22 -3.19 27.75
N PRO A 3 -13.33 -3.93 27.95
CA PRO A 3 -14.09 -4.52 26.86
C PRO A 3 -15.11 -3.50 26.32
N GLU A 4 -14.63 -2.37 25.81
CA GLU A 4 -15.48 -1.27 25.31
C GLU A 4 -15.28 -1.08 23.81
N SER A 5 -16.41 -1.02 23.08
CA SER A 5 -16.49 -0.77 21.63
C SER A 5 -15.81 0.53 21.24
N GLY A 6 -14.61 0.41 20.66
CA GLY A 6 -13.89 1.57 20.12
C GLY A 6 -12.39 1.41 19.95
N GLY A 7 -11.81 0.26 20.31
CA GLY A 7 -10.37 0.01 20.21
C GLY A 7 -9.55 1.10 20.91
N MET A 8 -8.49 1.59 20.27
CA MET A 8 -7.58 2.58 20.86
C MET A 8 -8.28 3.89 21.29
N TYR A 9 -9.38 4.28 20.63
CA TYR A 9 -10.15 5.46 21.03
C TYR A 9 -10.73 5.33 22.44
N ALA A 10 -11.33 4.19 22.77
CA ALA A 10 -11.95 3.95 24.08
C ALA A 10 -10.89 4.00 25.20
N TYR A 11 -9.70 3.44 24.97
CA TYR A 11 -8.58 3.50 25.90
C TYR A 11 -8.08 4.94 26.10
N LEU A 12 -7.91 5.70 25.01
CA LEU A 12 -7.40 7.06 25.08
C LEU A 12 -8.41 8.01 25.74
N HIS A 13 -9.70 7.78 25.49
CA HIS A 13 -10.79 8.52 26.13
C HIS A 13 -10.84 8.26 27.63
N ALA A 14 -10.71 7.00 28.06
CA ALA A 14 -10.69 6.63 29.46
C ALA A 14 -9.46 7.18 30.22
N ALA A 15 -8.29 7.20 29.57
CA ALA A 15 -7.04 7.62 30.21
C ALA A 15 -6.80 9.14 30.20
N PHE A 16 -7.10 9.82 29.09
CA PHE A 16 -6.72 11.21 28.85
C PHE A 16 -7.90 12.15 28.55
N GLY A 17 -9.13 11.62 28.54
CA GLY A 17 -10.35 12.40 28.29
C GLY A 17 -10.66 12.64 26.81
N PRO A 18 -11.65 13.52 26.52
CA PRO A 18 -12.27 13.61 25.19
C PRO A 18 -11.39 14.23 24.11
N LEU A 19 -10.57 15.25 24.45
CA LEU A 19 -9.79 15.99 23.45
C LEU A 19 -8.66 15.13 22.83
N PRO A 20 -7.80 14.44 23.60
CA PRO A 20 -6.77 13.55 23.03
C PRO A 20 -7.37 12.40 22.23
N ALA A 21 -8.49 11.83 22.71
CA ALA A 21 -9.23 10.78 22.01
C ALA A 21 -9.78 11.27 20.66
N PHE A 22 -10.37 12.46 20.61
CA PHE A 22 -10.84 13.07 19.36
C PHE A 22 -9.69 13.33 18.38
N LEU A 23 -8.58 13.90 18.85
CA LEU A 23 -7.42 14.17 17.99
C LEU A 23 -6.84 12.88 17.41
N TYR A 24 -6.78 11.79 18.18
CA TYR A 24 -6.34 10.50 17.68
C TYR A 24 -7.24 9.99 16.54
N VAL A 25 -8.57 10.02 16.71
CA VAL A 25 -9.52 9.60 15.67
C VAL A 25 -9.42 10.51 14.44
N TRP A 26 -9.25 11.81 14.63
CA TRP A 26 -9.09 12.76 13.54
C TRP A 26 -7.83 12.47 12.71
N VAL A 27 -6.67 12.29 13.37
CA VAL A 27 -5.41 11.97 12.68
C VAL A 27 -5.50 10.63 11.96
N THR A 28 -6.08 9.61 12.61
CA THR A 28 -6.20 8.28 11.99
C THR A 28 -7.15 8.28 10.79
N ALA A 29 -8.30 8.94 10.90
CA ALA A 29 -9.28 9.03 9.81
C ALA A 29 -8.76 9.86 8.62
N VAL A 30 -8.16 11.03 8.88
CA VAL A 30 -7.79 11.98 7.82
C VAL A 30 -6.39 11.70 7.28
N VAL A 31 -5.41 11.43 8.15
CA VAL A 31 -4.01 11.31 7.72
C VAL A 31 -3.67 9.85 7.42
N ARG A 32 -3.89 8.94 8.38
CA ARG A 32 -3.42 7.55 8.27
C ARG A 32 -4.14 6.78 7.15
N ASN A 33 -5.46 6.83 7.11
CA ASN A 33 -6.24 6.06 6.13
C ASN A 33 -5.98 6.50 4.68
N ASN A 34 -5.82 7.81 4.45
CA ASN A 34 -5.50 8.34 3.12
C ASN A 34 -4.04 8.04 2.73
N ALA A 35 -3.09 8.20 3.64
CA ALA A 35 -1.67 7.95 3.36
C ALA A 35 -1.39 6.47 3.08
N GLY A 36 -1.98 5.55 3.86
CA GLY A 36 -1.81 4.11 3.68
C GLY A 36 -2.28 3.63 2.30
N GLY A 37 -3.46 4.09 1.86
CA GLY A 37 -3.98 3.80 0.52
C GLY A 37 -3.06 4.31 -0.59
N ALA A 38 -2.53 5.53 -0.46
CA ALA A 38 -1.62 6.12 -1.43
C ALA A 38 -0.30 5.35 -1.57
N VAL A 39 0.30 4.89 -0.45
CA VAL A 39 1.56 4.11 -0.48
C VAL A 39 1.37 2.77 -1.18
N VAL A 40 0.26 2.07 -0.91
CA VAL A 40 -0.04 0.79 -1.58
C VAL A 40 -0.26 1.02 -3.08
N ALA A 41 -0.98 2.06 -3.46
CA ALA A 41 -1.22 2.42 -4.87
C ALA A 41 0.09 2.76 -5.60
N LEU A 42 0.96 3.57 -4.98
CA LEU A 42 2.31 3.88 -5.44
C LEU A 42 3.15 2.64 -5.67
N THR A 43 3.14 1.73 -4.70
CA THR A 43 3.92 0.50 -4.72
C THR A 43 3.44 -0.40 -5.86
N PHE A 44 2.13 -0.56 -6.00
CA PHE A 44 1.54 -1.31 -7.10
C PHE A 44 1.89 -0.72 -8.47
N ALA A 45 1.79 0.60 -8.62
CA ALA A 45 2.17 1.29 -9.86
C ALA A 45 3.64 1.04 -10.22
N ASN A 46 4.54 1.12 -9.23
CA ASN A 46 5.96 0.83 -9.43
C ASN A 46 6.19 -0.62 -9.89
N TYR A 47 5.54 -1.60 -9.25
CA TYR A 47 5.67 -3.00 -9.65
C TYR A 47 5.10 -3.26 -11.05
N LEU A 48 3.96 -2.66 -11.39
CA LEU A 48 3.34 -2.81 -12.71
C LEU A 48 4.17 -2.17 -13.82
N LEU A 49 4.69 -0.95 -13.59
CA LEU A 49 5.54 -0.26 -14.55
C LEU A 49 6.83 -1.04 -14.83
N ARG A 50 7.45 -1.61 -13.79
CA ARG A 50 8.64 -2.48 -13.96
C ARG A 50 8.34 -3.74 -14.77
N ALA A 51 7.15 -4.31 -14.62
CA ALA A 51 6.75 -5.50 -15.37
C ALA A 51 6.44 -5.22 -16.86
N VAL A 52 6.06 -4.00 -17.21
CA VAL A 52 5.72 -3.60 -18.59
C VAL A 52 6.91 -2.96 -19.32
N LEU A 53 7.81 -2.31 -18.58
CA LEU A 53 8.95 -1.55 -19.11
C LEU A 53 10.29 -2.20 -18.74
N GLU A 54 10.40 -3.49 -18.99
CA GLU A 54 11.51 -4.39 -18.58
C GLU A 54 12.92 -3.96 -19.05
N GLU A 55 13.08 -2.88 -19.83
CA GLU A 55 14.37 -2.49 -20.45
C GLU A 55 14.89 -1.08 -20.15
N CYS A 56 14.21 -0.22 -19.37
CA CYS A 56 14.72 1.15 -19.10
C CYS A 56 15.30 1.28 -17.67
N GLU A 57 16.62 1.21 -17.58
CA GLU A 57 17.39 1.48 -16.37
C GLU A 57 17.11 2.91 -15.87
N ALA A 58 16.51 3.00 -14.67
CA ALA A 58 16.04 4.20 -13.97
C ALA A 58 14.71 4.81 -14.47
N VAL A 59 13.59 4.38 -13.86
CA VAL A 59 12.32 5.13 -13.90
C VAL A 59 12.49 6.40 -13.07
N PRO A 60 12.36 7.62 -13.65
CA PRO A 60 12.55 8.86 -12.91
C PRO A 60 11.50 9.04 -11.80
N GLU A 61 11.91 9.44 -10.60
CA GLU A 61 11.02 9.61 -9.43
C GLU A 61 9.82 10.53 -9.71
N ALA A 62 10.00 11.51 -10.61
CA ALA A 62 8.93 12.38 -11.07
C ALA A 62 7.80 11.59 -11.77
N ALA A 63 8.12 10.57 -12.57
CA ALA A 63 7.12 9.74 -13.24
C ALA A 63 6.34 8.88 -12.23
N VAL A 64 7.01 8.34 -11.22
CA VAL A 64 6.36 7.58 -10.12
C VAL A 64 5.40 8.47 -9.33
N ARG A 65 5.84 9.67 -8.97
CA ARG A 65 5.03 10.65 -8.23
C ARG A 65 3.88 11.20 -9.08
N LEU A 66 4.08 11.40 -10.39
CA LEU A 66 3.03 11.82 -11.32
C LEU A 66 1.99 10.73 -11.54
N VAL A 67 2.39 9.47 -11.73
CA VAL A 67 1.46 8.33 -11.85
C VAL A 67 0.66 8.15 -10.54
N ALA A 68 1.30 8.34 -9.39
CA ALA A 68 0.61 8.32 -8.10
C ALA A 68 -0.33 9.51 -7.87
N ALA A 69 0.09 10.71 -8.28
CA ALA A 69 -0.76 11.89 -8.21
C ALA A 69 -1.96 11.76 -9.16
N LEU A 70 -1.77 11.21 -10.36
CA LEU A 70 -2.83 10.89 -11.32
C LEU A 70 -3.80 9.85 -10.75
N LEU A 71 -3.29 8.77 -10.14
CA LEU A 71 -4.11 7.79 -9.41
C LEU A 71 -5.04 8.40 -8.36
N ILE A 72 -4.57 9.43 -7.66
CA ILE A 72 -5.32 10.13 -6.62
C ILE A 72 -6.25 11.20 -7.24
N CYS A 73 -5.84 11.86 -8.32
CA CYS A 73 -6.59 12.93 -8.99
C CYS A 73 -7.67 12.46 -9.97
N GLU A 74 -7.53 11.27 -10.60
CA GLU A 74 -8.48 10.76 -11.60
C GLU A 74 -9.90 10.54 -11.01
N CYS A 75 -10.01 10.37 -9.69
CA CYS A 75 -11.30 10.24 -9.00
C CYS A 75 -12.12 11.56 -8.99
N ARG A 76 -11.50 12.71 -9.31
CA ARG A 76 -12.15 14.03 -9.36
C ARG A 76 -12.52 14.49 -10.77
N ASN A 77 -11.78 14.04 -11.79
CA ASN A 77 -11.92 14.54 -13.17
C ASN A 77 -12.83 13.70 -14.09
N LEU A 78 -13.34 12.54 -13.62
CA LEU A 78 -14.30 11.74 -14.41
C LEU A 78 -15.68 12.43 -14.58
N SER A 79 -15.96 13.52 -13.84
CA SER A 79 -17.21 14.29 -13.97
C SER A 79 -17.17 15.38 -15.06
N THR A 80 -16.01 15.73 -15.60
CA THR A 80 -15.86 16.96 -16.41
C THR A 80 -15.40 16.73 -17.85
N HIS A 81 -15.02 15.52 -18.23
CA HIS A 81 -14.28 15.27 -19.48
C HIS A 81 -15.13 14.92 -20.73
N THR A 82 -16.44 15.16 -20.74
CA THR A 82 -17.30 14.87 -21.91
C THR A 82 -17.21 15.87 -23.07
N HIS A 83 -16.41 16.95 -22.98
CA HIS A 83 -16.60 18.09 -23.91
C HIS A 83 -15.45 18.51 -24.85
N GLU A 84 -14.25 17.92 -24.81
CA GLU A 84 -13.11 18.55 -25.53
C GLU A 84 -12.06 17.57 -26.07
N GLN A 85 -12.41 16.75 -27.08
CA GLN A 85 -11.45 15.91 -27.80
C GLN A 85 -11.54 16.10 -29.32
N THR A 86 -10.76 17.04 -29.87
CA THR A 86 -10.39 17.08 -31.28
C THR A 86 -9.12 17.91 -31.41
N SER A 87 -7.95 17.32 -31.77
CA SER A 87 -6.94 17.92 -32.70
C SER A 87 -5.50 17.33 -32.70
N HIS A 88 -5.07 16.35 -31.90
CA HIS A 88 -3.67 15.84 -32.00
C HIS A 88 -3.55 14.31 -32.13
N LYS A 89 -3.98 13.79 -33.28
CA LYS A 89 -3.75 12.40 -33.73
C LYS A 89 -2.60 12.38 -34.74
N GLN A 90 -1.39 11.92 -34.39
CA GLN A 90 -0.49 11.21 -35.33
C GLN A 90 0.78 10.62 -34.65
N GLN A 91 1.33 11.24 -33.60
CA GLN A 91 2.53 10.74 -32.88
C GLN A 91 2.20 9.78 -31.71
N THR A 92 0.90 9.65 -31.41
CA THR A 92 0.28 9.12 -30.19
C THR A 92 -0.37 7.75 -30.44
N THR A 93 0.39 6.73 -30.85
CA THR A 93 -0.23 5.42 -31.22
C THR A 93 0.39 4.19 -30.53
N LEU A 94 1.69 4.18 -30.23
CA LEU A 94 2.29 3.14 -29.36
C LEU A 94 2.30 3.58 -27.89
N ILE A 95 2.63 4.85 -27.65
CA ILE A 95 2.50 5.51 -26.35
C ILE A 95 1.02 5.63 -25.95
N SER A 96 0.08 5.91 -26.87
CA SER A 96 -1.34 5.95 -26.47
C SER A 96 -1.93 4.59 -26.11
N ARG A 97 -1.45 3.49 -26.69
CA ARG A 97 -1.91 2.14 -26.32
C ARG A 97 -1.38 1.75 -24.95
N THR A 98 -0.11 1.99 -24.64
CA THR A 98 0.44 1.76 -23.29
C THR A 98 -0.17 2.70 -22.25
N TRP A 99 -0.42 3.96 -22.60
CA TRP A 99 -1.12 4.94 -21.74
C TRP A 99 -2.61 4.63 -21.55
N GLN A 100 -3.32 4.07 -22.54
CA GLN A 100 -4.72 3.64 -22.40
C GLN A 100 -4.86 2.39 -21.53
N PHE A 101 -3.94 1.41 -21.66
CA PHE A 101 -3.93 0.25 -20.77
C PHE A 101 -3.60 0.66 -19.31
N LEU A 102 -2.71 1.63 -19.11
CA LEU A 102 -2.35 2.15 -17.80
C LEU A 102 -3.45 3.01 -17.15
N HIS A 103 -4.17 3.84 -17.93
CA HIS A 103 -5.31 4.64 -17.44
C HIS A 103 -6.53 3.81 -17.05
N ILE A 104 -6.74 2.65 -17.68
CA ILE A 104 -7.89 1.77 -17.37
C ILE A 104 -7.56 0.89 -16.16
N VAL A 105 -6.41 0.22 -16.12
CA VAL A 105 -6.15 -0.85 -15.14
C VAL A 105 -5.86 -0.32 -13.72
N LEU A 106 -5.34 0.90 -13.59
CA LEU A 106 -4.76 1.43 -12.35
C LEU A 106 -5.77 2.05 -11.36
N PRO A 107 -6.77 2.86 -11.79
CA PRO A 107 -7.85 3.34 -10.89
C PRO A 107 -8.95 2.29 -10.67
N LEU A 108 -9.00 1.25 -11.50
CA LEU A 108 -10.01 0.20 -11.35
C LEU A 108 -9.82 -0.62 -10.07
N MET A 109 -8.61 -0.87 -9.56
CA MET A 109 -8.43 -1.85 -8.47
C MET A 109 -8.94 -1.39 -7.08
N PRO A 110 -8.57 -0.20 -6.56
CA PRO A 110 -9.12 0.29 -5.28
C PRO A 110 -10.62 0.60 -5.39
N GLY A 111 -11.04 1.16 -6.54
CA GLY A 111 -12.44 1.44 -6.84
C GLY A 111 -13.28 0.17 -6.95
N LEU A 112 -12.75 -0.88 -7.61
CA LEU A 112 -13.37 -2.20 -7.73
C LEU A 112 -13.45 -2.88 -6.37
N HIS A 113 -12.42 -2.79 -5.52
CA HIS A 113 -12.49 -3.36 -4.18
C HIS A 113 -13.56 -2.67 -3.33
N SER A 114 -13.58 -1.34 -3.32
CA SER A 114 -14.64 -0.55 -2.64
C SER A 114 -16.01 -0.85 -3.23
N TRP A 115 -16.14 -0.96 -4.55
CA TRP A 115 -17.38 -1.32 -5.24
C TRP A 115 -17.85 -2.73 -4.86
N ILE A 116 -16.98 -3.73 -4.90
CA ILE A 116 -17.30 -5.11 -4.48
C ILE A 116 -17.75 -5.11 -3.01
N ASN A 117 -17.12 -4.30 -2.16
CA ASN A 117 -17.49 -4.17 -0.76
C ASN A 117 -18.90 -3.54 -0.60
N CYS A 118 -19.21 -2.52 -1.39
CA CYS A 118 -20.55 -1.90 -1.40
C CYS A 118 -21.64 -2.83 -1.96
N VAL A 119 -21.30 -3.72 -2.90
CA VAL A 119 -22.27 -4.62 -3.54
C VAL A 119 -22.51 -5.88 -2.71
N ASN A 120 -21.45 -6.52 -2.21
CA ASN A 120 -21.59 -7.70 -1.37
C ASN A 120 -20.31 -7.98 -0.57
N VAL A 121 -20.38 -7.71 0.73
CA VAL A 121 -19.30 -7.95 1.69
C VAL A 121 -18.79 -9.40 1.71
N LYS A 122 -19.64 -10.41 1.39
CA LYS A 122 -19.21 -11.82 1.34
C LYS A 122 -18.32 -12.12 0.13
N TRP A 123 -18.59 -11.46 -1.01
CA TRP A 123 -17.73 -11.56 -2.18
C TRP A 123 -16.42 -10.81 -1.97
N ALA A 124 -16.47 -9.63 -1.33
CA ALA A 124 -15.27 -8.90 -0.93
C ALA A 124 -14.34 -9.76 -0.06
N ALA A 125 -14.90 -10.43 0.96
CA ALA A 125 -14.14 -11.32 1.83
C ALA A 125 -13.48 -12.50 1.08
N LYS A 126 -14.18 -13.12 0.13
CA LYS A 126 -13.60 -14.19 -0.71
C LYS A 126 -12.43 -13.69 -1.55
N VAL A 127 -12.60 -12.55 -2.21
CA VAL A 127 -11.54 -11.92 -3.03
C VAL A 127 -10.33 -11.57 -2.15
N GLN A 128 -10.56 -11.00 -0.97
CA GLN A 128 -9.49 -10.67 -0.04
C GLN A 128 -8.74 -11.91 0.45
N ASN A 129 -9.44 -13.01 0.74
CA ASN A 129 -8.80 -14.27 1.14
C ASN A 129 -7.89 -14.84 0.06
N VAL A 130 -8.29 -14.76 -1.21
CA VAL A 130 -7.45 -15.18 -2.35
C VAL A 130 -6.17 -14.34 -2.40
N PHE A 131 -6.26 -13.01 -2.29
CA PHE A 131 -5.07 -12.14 -2.27
C PHE A 131 -4.16 -12.44 -1.07
N THR A 132 -4.74 -12.74 0.10
CA THR A 132 -3.95 -13.13 1.28
C THR A 132 -3.18 -14.42 1.02
N PHE A 133 -3.83 -15.45 0.48
CA PHE A 133 -3.16 -16.72 0.19
C PHE A 133 -2.07 -16.55 -0.88
N SER A 134 -2.35 -15.82 -1.97
CA SER A 134 -1.36 -15.54 -3.01
C SER A 134 -0.13 -14.80 -2.47
N LYS A 135 -0.32 -13.82 -1.58
CA LYS A 135 0.80 -13.12 -0.91
C LYS A 135 1.66 -14.07 -0.10
N VAL A 136 1.05 -14.97 0.68
CA VAL A 136 1.78 -15.96 1.49
C VAL A 136 2.60 -16.86 0.58
N VAL A 137 2.00 -17.41 -0.49
CA VAL A 137 2.71 -18.27 -1.44
C VAL A 137 3.88 -17.54 -2.09
N ALA A 138 3.69 -16.30 -2.55
CA ALA A 138 4.75 -15.51 -3.16
C ALA A 138 5.94 -15.29 -2.19
N LEU A 139 5.65 -14.97 -0.92
CA LEU A 139 6.69 -14.82 0.11
C LEU A 139 7.41 -16.14 0.38
N THR A 140 6.69 -17.27 0.43
CA THR A 140 7.31 -18.59 0.59
C THR A 140 8.28 -18.90 -0.56
N VAL A 141 7.88 -18.61 -1.80
CA VAL A 141 8.75 -18.80 -2.98
C VAL A 141 10.02 -17.96 -2.88
N ILE A 142 9.90 -16.68 -2.51
CA ILE A 142 11.06 -15.78 -2.35
C ILE A 142 12.02 -16.31 -1.29
N ILE A 143 11.50 -16.75 -0.15
CA ILE A 143 12.31 -17.29 0.96
C ILE A 143 13.06 -18.56 0.53
N VAL A 144 12.36 -19.51 -0.11
CA VAL A 144 12.96 -20.78 -0.57
C VAL A 144 14.00 -20.52 -1.66
N ALA A 145 13.69 -19.67 -2.64
CA ALA A 145 14.64 -19.31 -3.69
C ALA A 145 15.91 -18.67 -3.13
N GLY A 146 15.77 -17.75 -2.16
CA GLY A 146 16.90 -17.15 -1.45
C GLY A 146 17.73 -18.18 -0.67
N ALA A 147 17.08 -19.10 0.04
CA ALA A 147 17.76 -20.16 0.78
C ALA A 147 18.56 -21.11 -0.13
N VAL A 148 17.98 -21.52 -1.27
CA VAL A 148 18.66 -22.33 -2.28
C VAL A 148 19.85 -21.58 -2.87
N HIS A 149 19.67 -20.30 -3.21
CA HIS A 149 20.75 -19.47 -3.76
C HIS A 149 21.94 -19.37 -2.79
N LEU A 150 21.67 -19.20 -1.49
CA LEU A 150 22.70 -19.21 -0.44
C LEU A 150 23.38 -20.59 -0.31
N ALA A 151 22.60 -21.68 -0.31
CA ALA A 151 23.12 -23.04 -0.18
C ALA A 151 24.02 -23.46 -1.36
N THR A 152 23.83 -22.87 -2.54
CA THR A 152 24.66 -23.11 -3.74
C THR A 152 26.00 -22.38 -3.74
N GLY A 153 26.31 -21.61 -2.68
CA GLY A 153 27.61 -20.96 -2.51
C GLY A 153 27.75 -19.57 -3.12
N HIS A 154 26.67 -18.97 -3.62
CA HIS A 154 26.65 -17.61 -4.16
C HIS A 154 26.66 -16.55 -3.04
N LEU A 155 27.79 -16.44 -2.35
CA LEU A 155 27.97 -15.55 -1.20
C LEU A 155 28.66 -14.21 -1.53
N ASP A 156 28.88 -13.91 -2.81
CA ASP A 156 29.59 -12.70 -3.25
C ASP A 156 28.94 -11.40 -2.71
N ASN A 157 27.60 -11.38 -2.63
CA ASN A 157 26.83 -10.26 -2.10
C ASN A 157 27.01 -10.05 -0.57
N TYR A 158 27.54 -11.03 0.16
CA TYR A 158 27.69 -11.00 1.62
C TYR A 158 29.11 -10.70 2.09
N ARG A 159 30.06 -10.49 1.16
CA ARG A 159 31.48 -10.27 1.52
C ARG A 159 31.70 -8.94 2.25
N SER A 160 30.87 -7.94 1.97
CA SER A 160 30.95 -6.60 2.58
C SER A 160 29.55 -5.99 2.82
N PRO A 161 28.74 -6.55 3.73
CA PRO A 161 27.30 -6.25 3.81
C PRO A 161 26.98 -4.84 4.31
N MET A 162 27.93 -4.18 4.99
CA MET A 162 27.76 -2.85 5.58
C MET A 162 28.54 -1.76 4.83
N HIS A 163 29.17 -2.09 3.70
CA HIS A 163 29.96 -1.12 2.95
C HIS A 163 29.06 -0.06 2.32
N GLY A 164 29.41 1.23 2.47
CA GLY A 164 28.61 2.35 1.97
C GLY A 164 27.40 2.73 2.84
N THR A 165 27.28 2.17 4.06
CA THR A 165 26.18 2.51 4.97
C THR A 165 26.30 3.95 5.48
N ILE A 166 25.19 4.69 5.44
CA ILE A 166 25.08 6.03 6.02
C ILE A 166 24.72 5.89 7.50
N SER A 167 25.66 6.17 8.41
CA SER A 167 25.48 6.02 9.87
C SER A 167 24.92 7.25 10.59
N GLY A 168 24.45 8.26 9.85
CA GLY A 168 23.86 9.46 10.43
C GLY A 168 22.55 9.15 11.17
N ALA A 169 22.33 9.80 12.32
CA ALA A 169 21.15 9.58 13.16
C ALA A 169 19.82 9.70 12.38
N ALA A 170 19.73 10.64 11.43
CA ALA A 170 18.56 10.82 10.57
C ALA A 170 18.33 9.65 9.60
N ALA A 171 19.39 9.06 9.03
CA ALA A 171 19.30 7.92 8.13
C ALA A 171 18.87 6.65 8.89
N ILE A 172 19.39 6.48 10.10
CA ILE A 172 18.97 5.38 10.99
C ILE A 172 17.50 5.56 11.37
N ALA A 173 17.08 6.76 11.79
CA ALA A 173 15.69 7.04 12.14
C ALA A 173 14.71 6.78 10.98
N SER A 174 15.08 7.16 9.74
CA SER A 174 14.22 6.93 8.57
C SER A 174 14.15 5.45 8.18
N ALA A 175 15.22 4.67 8.36
CA ALA A 175 15.22 3.22 8.16
C ALA A 175 14.29 2.52 9.18
N PHE A 176 14.33 2.93 10.44
CA PHE A 176 13.40 2.43 11.46
C PHE A 176 11.95 2.80 11.13
N TYR A 177 11.69 4.04 10.70
CA TYR A 177 10.35 4.48 10.33
C TYR A 177 9.75 3.63 9.18
N GLN A 178 10.53 3.36 8.14
CA GLN A 178 10.11 2.48 7.02
C GLN A 178 9.89 1.02 7.47
N SER A 179 10.75 0.54 8.37
CA SER A 179 10.60 -0.81 8.93
C SER A 179 9.32 -0.93 9.75
N LEU A 180 9.02 0.08 10.59
CA LEU A 180 7.81 0.11 11.40
C LEU A 180 6.53 0.17 10.55
N PHE A 181 6.57 0.85 9.40
CA PHE A 181 5.46 0.85 8.45
C PHE A 181 5.12 -0.57 7.97
N SER A 182 6.12 -1.42 7.73
CA SER A 182 5.90 -2.82 7.33
C SER A 182 5.22 -3.67 8.43
N TYR A 183 5.34 -3.25 9.68
CA TYR A 183 4.68 -3.87 10.83
C TYR A 183 3.35 -3.20 11.22
N SER A 184 2.90 -2.16 10.51
CA SER A 184 1.63 -1.50 10.79
C SER A 184 0.45 -2.47 10.62
N GLY A 185 -0.57 -2.36 11.48
CA GLY A 185 -1.76 -3.21 11.48
C GLY A 185 -1.95 -4.01 12.77
N TRP A 186 -0.93 -4.09 13.62
CA TRP A 186 -1.03 -4.68 14.96
C TRP A 186 -2.05 -3.95 15.84
N GLU A 187 -2.25 -2.65 15.63
CA GLU A 187 -3.25 -1.86 16.33
C GLU A 187 -4.69 -2.32 16.07
N ASN A 188 -4.94 -3.03 14.96
CA ASN A 188 -6.29 -3.50 14.65
C ASN A 188 -6.75 -4.63 15.60
N LEU A 189 -5.80 -5.28 16.27
CA LEU A 189 -6.10 -6.31 17.26
C LEU A 189 -6.94 -5.75 18.41
N TYR A 190 -6.79 -4.47 18.74
CA TYR A 190 -7.58 -3.82 19.79
C TYR A 190 -9.08 -3.78 19.49
N TYR A 191 -9.49 -3.83 18.22
CA TYR A 191 -10.90 -3.89 17.84
C TYR A 191 -11.48 -5.31 17.96
N VAL A 192 -10.64 -6.33 17.86
CA VAL A 192 -11.07 -7.75 17.89
C VAL A 192 -11.09 -8.30 19.33
N VAL A 193 -10.47 -7.58 20.26
CA VAL A 193 -10.44 -7.91 21.69
C VAL A 193 -11.84 -8.10 22.29
N GLU A 194 -12.83 -7.37 21.80
CA GLU A 194 -14.22 -7.50 22.27
C GLU A 194 -14.87 -8.81 21.82
N GLU A 195 -14.44 -9.36 20.68
CA GLU A 195 -14.95 -10.63 20.14
C GLU A 195 -14.22 -11.86 20.75
N LEU A 196 -13.16 -11.63 21.52
CA LEU A 196 -12.38 -12.69 22.15
C LEU A 196 -13.17 -13.35 23.28
N LYS A 197 -13.41 -14.66 23.15
CA LYS A 197 -14.03 -15.47 24.21
C LYS A 197 -13.03 -15.68 25.35
N ASN A 198 -13.31 -15.11 26.52
CA ASN A 198 -12.47 -15.09 27.73
C ASN A 198 -11.14 -14.32 27.59
N PRO A 199 -11.16 -12.98 27.51
CA PRO A 199 -9.95 -12.18 27.28
C PRO A 199 -8.97 -12.11 28.46
N ASN A 200 -9.37 -12.57 29.65
CA ASN A 200 -8.56 -12.51 30.88
C ASN A 200 -7.91 -13.86 31.25
N ARG A 201 -7.93 -14.85 30.35
CA ARG A 201 -7.42 -16.20 30.63
C ARG A 201 -6.38 -16.65 29.63
#